data_AF-A0A380WSA7-F1
#
_entry.id   AF-A0A380WSA7-F1
#
_cell.length_a   1.000
_cell.length_b   1.000
_cell.length_c   1.000
_cell.angle_alpha   90.00
_cell.angle_beta   90.00
_cell.angle_gamma   90.00
#
_symmetry.space_group_name_H-M   'P 1'
#
loop_
_entity.id
_entity.type
_entity.pdbx_description
1 polymer ?
#
loop_
_entity_poly.entity_id
_entity_poly.type
_entity_poly.pdbx_seq_one_letter_code
_entity_poly.pdbx_strand_id
1 'polypeptide(L)' 'MKDLKAVYKAPTENLALTNLGVFEEKWGKKYPMCVSSWKNNWTELSTYFKYPEGIRKLIYTTNAMENFNR' A
#
# COMPACT_ATOMS: atom_id res chain seq x y z
N MET A 1 2.63 -8.43 8.27
CA MET A 1 1.56 -7.74 7.50
C MET A 1 1.03 -6.44 8.15
N LYS A 2 1.21 -6.19 9.47
CA LYS A 2 0.70 -4.96 10.12
C LYS A 2 1.40 -3.67 9.64
N ASP A 3 2.70 -3.75 9.36
CA ASP A 3 3.48 -2.58 8.92
C ASP A 3 3.09 -2.13 7.50
N LEU A 4 2.93 -3.07 6.55
CA LEU A 4 2.47 -2.73 5.20
C LEU A 4 1.02 -2.19 5.18
N LYS A 5 0.17 -2.66 6.10
CA LYS A 5 -1.17 -2.10 6.33
C LYS A 5 -1.12 -0.60 6.65
N ALA A 6 -0.09 -0.12 7.35
CA ALA A 6 0.04 1.31 7.65
C ALA A 6 0.28 2.15 6.40
N VAL A 7 0.87 1.58 5.34
CA VAL A 7 1.08 2.26 4.06
C VAL A 7 -0.25 2.42 3.32
N TYR A 8 -0.96 1.33 3.02
CA TYR A 8 -2.16 1.41 2.18
C TYR A 8 -3.46 1.79 2.93
N LYS A 9 -3.44 1.83 4.26
CA LYS A 9 -4.56 2.36 5.08
C LYS A 9 -4.33 3.78 5.58
N ALA A 10 -3.25 4.44 5.17
CA ALA A 10 -3.01 5.82 5.54
C ALA A 10 -4.19 6.72 5.09
N PRO A 11 -4.50 7.79 5.82
CA PRO A 11 -5.57 8.73 5.46
C PRO A 11 -5.19 9.61 4.27
N THR A 12 -3.89 9.88 4.07
CA THR A 12 -3.35 10.74 3.01
C THR A 12 -2.14 10.10 2.35
N GLU A 13 -1.89 10.46 1.09
CA GLU A 13 -0.72 10.00 0.33
C GLU A 13 0.59 10.37 1.02
N ASN A 14 0.68 11.57 1.59
CA ASN A 14 1.89 12.02 2.27
C ASN A 14 2.21 11.17 3.51
N LEU A 15 1.20 10.78 4.29
CA LEU A 15 1.41 9.89 5.44
C LEU A 15 1.75 8.47 4.97
N ALA A 16 1.17 8.03 3.85
CA ALA A 16 1.49 6.75 3.24
C ALA A 16 2.96 6.68 2.80
N LEU A 17 3.50 7.75 2.22
CA LEU A 17 4.92 7.90 1.87
C LEU A 17 5.82 7.84 3.12
N THR A 18 5.46 8.55 4.19
CA THR A 18 6.18 8.47 5.47
C THR A 18 6.20 7.03 6.01
N ASN A 19 5.05 6.36 5.99
CA ASN A 19 4.94 4.97 6.44
C ASN A 19 5.72 4.00 5.54
N LEU A 20 5.82 4.28 4.23
CA LEU A 20 6.65 3.50 3.30
C LEU A 20 8.14 3.65 3.61
N GLY A 21 8.59 4.85 4.01
CA GLY A 21 9.96 5.07 4.49
C GLY A 21 10.27 4.25 5.74
N VAL A 22 9.39 4.30 6.76
CA VAL A 22 9.54 3.48 7.98
C VAL A 22 9.52 1.98 7.65
N PHE A 23 8.68 1.57 6.70
CA PHE A 23 8.64 0.19 6.23
C PHE A 23 9.96 -0.22 5.56
N GLU A 24 10.55 0.65 4.73
CA GLU A 24 11.86 0.45 4.10
C GLU A 24 12.97 0.30 5.14
N GLU A 25 13.02 1.15 6.17
CA GLU A 25 14.06 1.06 7.21
C GLU A 25 14.02 -0.30 7.92
N LYS A 26 12.82 -0.81 8.19
CA LYS A 26 12.61 -2.07 8.91
C LYS A 26 12.79 -3.31 8.03
N TRP A 27 12.32 -3.27 6.79
CA TRP A 27 12.20 -4.45 5.93
C TRP A 27 13.11 -4.42 4.71
N GLY A 28 13.68 -3.28 4.34
CA GLY A 28 14.49 -3.10 3.12
C GLY A 28 15.73 -3.98 3.08
N LYS A 29 16.34 -4.29 4.23
CA LYS A 29 17.47 -5.23 4.29
C LYS A 29 17.07 -6.68 4.03
N LYS A 30 15.87 -7.07 4.50
CA LYS A 30 15.38 -8.46 4.43
C LYS A 30 14.63 -8.75 3.13
N TYR A 31 13.91 -7.76 2.62
CA TYR A 31 13.05 -7.86 1.44
C TYR A 31 13.26 -6.66 0.49
N PRO A 32 14.49 -6.46 -0.03
CA PRO A 32 14.82 -5.30 -0.87
C PRO A 32 13.95 -5.23 -2.12
N MET A 33 13.69 -6.37 -2.77
CA MET A 33 12.85 -6.42 -3.97
C MET A 33 11.40 -6.00 -3.72
N CYS A 34 10.82 -6.37 -2.58
CA CYS A 34 9.46 -5.97 -2.22
C CYS A 34 9.39 -4.46 -2.00
N VAL A 35 10.34 -3.89 -1.25
CA VAL A 35 10.38 -2.45 -0.99
C VAL A 35 10.61 -1.66 -2.29
N SER A 36 11.56 -2.10 -3.11
CA SER A 36 11.83 -1.46 -4.41
C SER A 36 10.61 -1.51 -5.34
N SER A 37 9.89 -2.63 -5.40
CA SER A 37 8.66 -2.74 -6.18
C SER A 37 7.61 -1.71 -5.74
N TRP A 38 7.41 -1.51 -4.43
CA TRP A 38 6.48 -0.49 -3.93
C TRP A 38 6.91 0.93 -4.28
N LYS A 39 8.22 1.24 -4.19
CA LYS A 39 8.75 2.57 -4.53
C LYS A 39 8.68 2.85 -6.03
N ASN A 40 9.06 1.88 -6.86
CA ASN A 40 9.07 2.02 -8.31
C ASN A 40 7.65 2.20 -8.88
N ASN A 41 6.67 1.51 -8.30
CA ASN A 41 5.27 1.59 -8.73
C ASN A 41 4.45 2.60 -7.90
N TRP A 42 5.09 3.44 -7.08
CA TRP A 42 4.38 4.29 -6.11
C TRP A 42 3.34 5.20 -6.79
N THR A 43 3.71 5.82 -7.91
CA THR A 43 2.82 6.72 -8.67
C THR A 43 1.51 6.05 -9.05
N GLU A 44 1.55 4.78 -9.45
CA GLU A 44 0.36 4.00 -9.82
C GLU A 44 -0.37 3.52 -8.56
N LEU A 45 0.37 3.01 -7.59
CA LEU A 45 -0.16 2.49 -6.33
C LEU A 45 -0.78 3.56 -5.45
N SER A 46 -0.41 4.83 -5.57
CA SER A 46 -0.97 5.94 -4.78
C SER A 46 -2.20 6.58 -5.44
N THR A 47 -2.52 6.24 -6.69
CA THR A 47 -3.65 6.84 -7.41
C THR A 47 -5.00 6.66 -6.68
N TYR A 48 -5.16 5.61 -5.89
CA TYR A 48 -6.40 5.39 -5.14
C TYR A 48 -6.66 6.45 -4.06
N PHE A 49 -5.65 7.23 -3.64
CA PHE A 49 -5.85 8.39 -2.75
C PHE A 49 -6.75 9.47 -3.35
N LYS A 50 -6.95 9.46 -4.68
CA LYS A 50 -7.90 10.34 -5.38
C LYS A 50 -9.36 10.02 -5.05
N TYR A 51 -9.64 8.83 -4.51
CA TYR A 51 -11.00 8.42 -4.14
C TYR A 51 -11.31 8.69 -2.65
N PRO A 52 -12.59 8.90 -2.29
CA PRO A 52 -12.99 9.01 -0.89
C PRO A 52 -12.73 7.71 -0.11
N GLU A 53 -12.57 7.80 1.21
CA GLU A 53 -12.15 6.67 2.06
C GLU A 53 -13.04 5.42 1.90
N GLY A 54 -14.36 5.60 1.72
CA GLY A 54 -15.28 4.48 1.50
C GLY A 54 -14.94 3.65 0.27
N ILE A 55 -14.54 4.29 -0.83
CA ILE A 55 -14.12 3.62 -2.06
C ILE A 55 -12.73 2.99 -1.90
N ARG A 56 -11.81 3.68 -1.21
CA ARG A 56 -10.48 3.13 -0.91
C ARG A 56 -10.57 1.80 -0.17
N LYS A 57 -11.47 1.69 0.81
CA LYS A 57 -11.74 0.44 1.55
C LYS A 57 -12.07 -0.72 0.63
N LEU A 58 -12.88 -0.49 -0.41
CA LEU A 58 -13.23 -1.52 -1.38
C LEU A 58 -12.02 -1.97 -2.22
N ILE A 59 -11.13 -1.04 -2.58
CA ILE A 59 -9.96 -1.31 -3.44
C ILE A 59 -8.95 -2.22 -2.74
N TYR A 60 -8.65 -1.99 -1.45
CA TYR A 60 -7.66 -2.80 -0.72
C TYR A 60 -8.28 -3.98 0.06
N THR A 61 -9.59 -4.23 -0.08
CA THR A 61 -10.19 -5.46 0.44
C THR A 61 -10.08 -6.58 -0.57
N THR A 62 -9.52 -7.71 -0.15
CA THR A 62 -9.28 -8.88 -1.01
C THR A 62 -10.57 -9.58 -1.49
N ASN A 63 -11.73 -9.28 -0.88
CA ASN A 63 -13.01 -9.92 -1.20
C ASN A 63 -13.40 -9.95 -2.68
N ALA A 64 -13.10 -8.90 -3.46
CA ALA A 64 -13.50 -8.85 -4.87
C ALA A 64 -12.59 -9.71 -5.77
N MET A 65 -11.29 -9.73 -5.50
CA MET A 65 -10.30 -10.47 -6.31
C MET A 65 -10.24 -11.96 -5.94
N GLU A 66 -10.43 -12.31 -4.67
CA GLU A 66 -10.54 -13.71 -4.22
C GLU A 66 -11.78 -14.39 -4.78
N ASN A 67 -12.92 -13.69 -4.84
CA ASN A 67 -14.17 -14.26 -5.37
C ASN A 67 -14.14 -14.44 -6.90
N PHE A 68 -13.29 -13.69 -7.61
CA PHE A 68 -13.12 -13.80 -9.07
C PHE A 68 -12.17 -14.94 -9.48
N ASN A 69 -11.19 -15.31 -8.65
CA ASN A 69 -10.24 -16.39 -8.92
C ASN A 69 -10.77 -17.79 -8.53
N ARG A 70 -12.10 -17.95 -8.44
CA ARG A 70 -12.75 -19.21 -8.06
C ARG A 70 -13.13 -20.05 -9.26
#